data_AF-A0A914QL94-F1
#
_entry.id   AF-A0A914QL94-F1
#
_cell.length_a   1.000
_cell.length_b   1.000
_cell.length_c   1.000
_cell.angle_alpha   90.00
_cell.angle_beta   90.00
_cell.angle_gamma   90.00
#
_symmetry.space_group_name_H-M   'P 1'
#
loop_
_entity.id
_entity.type
_entity.pdbx_description
1 polymer ?
#
loop_
_entity_poly.entity_id
_entity_poly.type
_entity_poly.pdbx_seq_one_letter_code
_entity_poly.pdbx_strand_id
1 'polypeptide(L)'
;MCIGLPWLGIVLVIFDWLTAIIFAIFDYSDIVENTNLAIIALTAIAMSLILFSFMPSLTYKRYMYAATNIKEFSLSQRYQMSENYRSAKLLTKVVWCFGITTVLAGVLFVLSRVLKKPHSKIFQELYPLPFLIQSLIYPLLVMYYEPKVREFIICQKATNRIFIAKSITGQNLVISNTDEQREAYFHSYRQAWS
;
A
#
# COMPACT_ATOMS: atom_id res chain seq x y z
N MET A 1 12.37 10.67 14.62
CA MET A 1 11.37 9.95 15.42
C MET A 1 10.70 8.91 14.53
N CYS A 2 10.94 7.63 14.79
CA CYS A 2 10.14 6.56 14.23
C CYS A 2 8.74 6.69 14.84
N ILE A 3 7.70 6.86 14.01
CA ILE A 3 6.34 6.70 14.50
C ILE A 3 6.21 5.23 14.89
N GLY A 4 6.28 4.97 16.19
CA GLY A 4 6.08 3.66 16.79
C GLY A 4 4.65 3.23 16.52
N LEU A 5 4.52 2.12 15.78
CA LEU A 5 3.28 1.58 15.23
C LEU A 5 2.49 2.54 14.31
N PRO A 6 1.97 2.05 13.17
CA PRO A 6 1.07 2.82 12.31
C PRO A 6 -0.33 2.92 12.95
N TRP A 7 -0.43 3.57 14.12
CA TRP A 7 -1.68 3.70 14.90
C TRP A 7 -2.83 4.25 14.06
N LEU A 8 -2.55 5.23 13.20
CA LEU A 8 -3.54 5.76 12.27
C LEU A 8 -4.10 4.68 11.35
N GLY A 9 -3.24 3.81 10.80
CA GLY A 9 -3.67 2.71 9.95
C GLY A 9 -4.52 1.69 10.71
N ILE A 10 -4.12 1.34 11.94
CA ILE A 10 -4.89 0.42 12.79
C ILE A 10 -6.27 1.02 13.11
N VAL A 11 -6.33 2.29 13.51
CA VAL A 11 -7.58 3.00 13.81
C VAL A 11 -8.49 3.05 12.58
N LEU A 12 -7.93 3.33 11.40
CA LEU A 12 -8.68 3.33 10.14
C LEU A 12 -9.25 1.94 9.82
N VAL A 13 -8.48 0.87 10.03
CA VAL A 13 -8.97 -0.51 9.82
C VAL A 13 -10.09 -0.86 10.80
N ILE A 14 -9.96 -0.49 12.08
CA ILE A 14 -11.02 -0.71 13.08
C ILE A 14 -12.29 0.06 12.69
N PHE A 15 -12.15 1.31 12.26
CA PHE A 15 -13.27 2.13 11.82
C PHE A 15 -13.97 1.55 10.59
N ASP A 16 -13.19 1.05 9.63
CA ASP A 16 -13.71 0.39 8.42
C ASP A 16 -14.49 -0.88 8.77
N TRP A 17 -13.95 -1.70 9.69
CA TRP A 17 -14.64 -2.89 10.21
C TRP A 17 -15.94 -2.56 10.92
N LEU A 18 -15.94 -1.55 11.79
CA LEU A 18 -17.16 -1.10 12.48
C LEU A 18 -18.21 -0.61 11.49
N THR A 19 -17.78 0.15 10.48
CA THR A 19 -18.68 0.65 9.42
C THR A 19 -19.29 -0.50 8.62
N ALA A 20 -18.47 -1.52 8.26
CA ALA A 20 -18.95 -2.72 7.58
C ALA A 20 -19.96 -3.53 8.43
N ILE A 21 -19.72 -3.67 9.74
CA ILE A 21 -20.64 -4.34 10.67
C ILE A 21 -21.96 -3.58 10.75
N ILE A 22 -21.93 -2.25 10.87
CA ILE A 22 -23.13 -1.40 10.91
C ILE A 22 -23.94 -1.58 9.62
N PHE A 23 -23.28 -1.59 8.46
CA PHE A 23 -23.97 -1.83 7.20
C PHE A 23 -24.58 -3.24 7.11
N ALA A 24 -23.89 -4.27 7.61
CA ALA A 24 -24.44 -5.62 7.67
C ALA A 24 -25.68 -5.71 8.58
N ILE A 25 -25.69 -4.99 9.71
CA ILE A 25 -26.84 -4.92 10.61
C ILE A 25 -28.02 -4.22 9.92
N PHE A 26 -27.77 -3.12 9.20
CA PHE A 26 -28.82 -2.41 8.47
C PHE A 26 -29.41 -3.25 7.33
N ASP A 27 -28.57 -3.99 6.60
CA ASP A 27 -29.00 -4.92 5.55
C ASP A 27 -29.82 -6.08 6.15
N TYR A 28 -29.39 -6.66 7.27
CA TYR A 28 -30.11 -7.74 7.94
C TYR A 28 -31.47 -7.31 8.52
N SER A 29 -31.58 -6.07 8.98
CA SER A 29 -32.78 -5.57 9.65
C SER A 29 -33.85 -5.08 8.66
N ASP A 30 -33.58 -5.09 7.35
CA ASP A 30 -34.42 -4.49 6.29
C ASP A 30 -34.83 -3.03 6.57
N ILE A 31 -34.09 -2.32 7.43
CA ILE A 31 -34.40 -0.94 7.85
C ILE A 31 -34.12 0.04 6.70
N VAL A 32 -33.11 -0.26 5.89
CA VAL A 32 -32.67 0.59 4.78
C VAL A 32 -32.68 -0.25 3.51
N GLU A 33 -33.31 0.26 2.44
CA GLU A 33 -33.23 -0.40 1.14
C GLU A 33 -31.77 -0.59 0.71
N ASN A 34 -31.41 -1.81 0.33
CA ASN A 34 -30.04 -2.23 0.03
C ASN A 34 -29.41 -1.38 -1.11
N THR A 35 -30.24 -0.77 -1.95
CA THR A 35 -29.88 0.20 -2.98
C THR A 35 -29.29 1.48 -2.38
N ASN A 36 -29.90 2.03 -1.33
CA ASN A 36 -29.42 3.24 -0.66
C ASN A 36 -28.08 2.98 0.05
N LEU A 37 -27.94 1.82 0.69
CA LEU A 37 -26.67 1.39 1.28
C LEU A 37 -25.56 1.28 0.23
N ALA A 38 -25.86 0.69 -0.93
CA ALA A 38 -24.92 0.59 -2.04
C ALA A 38 -24.52 1.97 -2.59
N ILE A 39 -25.47 2.91 -2.73
CA ILE A 39 -25.17 4.28 -3.19
C ILE A 39 -24.24 4.99 -2.20
N ILE A 40 -24.55 4.94 -0.90
CA ILE A 40 -23.71 5.55 0.14
C ILE A 40 -22.29 4.97 0.09
N ALA A 41 -22.15 3.64 0.03
CA ALA A 41 -20.85 2.99 -0.08
C ALA A 41 -20.07 3.45 -1.33
N LEU A 42 -20.73 3.51 -2.50
CA LEU A 42 -20.11 3.98 -3.74
C LEU A 42 -19.63 5.44 -3.65
N THR A 43 -20.41 6.32 -3.01
CA THR A 43 -20.00 7.72 -2.80
C THR A 43 -18.79 7.85 -1.87
N ALA A 44 -18.73 7.06 -0.79
CA ALA A 44 -17.60 7.04 0.12
C ALA A 44 -16.31 6.55 -0.57
N ILE A 45 -16.43 5.54 -1.43
CA ILE A 45 -15.32 5.04 -2.24
C ILE A 45 -14.85 6.09 -3.24
N ALA A 46 -15.77 6.78 -3.92
CA ALA A 46 -15.44 7.85 -4.85
C ALA A 46 -14.68 9.00 -4.16
N MET A 47 -15.12 9.43 -2.96
CA MET A 47 -14.40 10.43 -2.17
C MET A 47 -12.99 9.96 -1.80
N SER A 48 -12.85 8.70 -1.39
CA SER A 48 -11.56 8.10 -1.05
C SER A 48 -10.61 8.10 -2.25
N LEU A 49 -11.09 7.68 -3.43
CA LEU A 49 -10.30 7.70 -4.67
C LEU A 49 -9.79 9.11 -5.01
N ILE A 50 -10.63 10.12 -4.85
CA ILE A 50 -10.26 11.52 -5.07
C ILE A 50 -9.15 11.94 -4.08
N LEU A 51 -9.37 11.74 -2.78
CA LEU A 51 -8.41 12.12 -1.73
C LEU A 51 -7.04 11.47 -1.93
N PHE A 52 -7.01 10.16 -2.15
CA PHE A 52 -5.77 9.43 -2.34
C PHE A 52 -5.07 9.74 -3.68
N SER A 53 -5.81 10.19 -4.70
CA SER A 53 -5.19 10.65 -5.96
C SER A 53 -4.39 11.94 -5.81
N PHE A 54 -4.77 12.82 -4.86
CA PHE A 54 -4.02 14.05 -4.59
C PHE A 54 -2.82 13.85 -3.65
N MET A 55 -2.81 12.77 -2.86
CA MET A 55 -1.79 12.53 -1.84
C MET A 55 -0.35 12.47 -2.41
N PRO A 56 -0.05 11.75 -3.52
CA PRO A 56 1.29 11.76 -4.11
C PRO A 56 1.77 13.15 -4.53
N SER A 57 0.86 13.99 -5.03
CA SER A 57 1.18 15.35 -5.48
C SER A 57 1.57 16.24 -4.30
N LEU A 58 0.88 16.13 -3.18
CA LEU A 58 1.23 16.86 -1.95
C LEU A 58 2.58 16.40 -1.39
N THR A 59 2.81 15.09 -1.35
CA THR A 59 4.06 14.52 -0.86
C THR A 59 5.24 14.82 -1.79
N TYR A 60 5.01 14.86 -3.11
CA TYR A 60 6.04 15.19 -4.10
C TYR A 60 6.58 16.61 -3.91
N LYS A 61 5.70 17.60 -3.69
CA LYS A 61 6.12 18.99 -3.46
C LYS A 61 7.05 19.10 -2.24
N ARG A 62 6.72 18.41 -1.15
CA ARG A 62 7.55 18.37 0.07
C ARG A 62 8.88 17.66 -0.18
N TYR A 63 8.85 16.52 -0.88
CA TYR A 63 10.06 15.80 -1.25
C TYR A 63 11.00 16.65 -2.11
N MET A 64 10.50 17.32 -3.14
CA MET A 64 11.32 18.18 -4.02
C MET A 64 11.91 19.35 -3.26
N TYR A 65 11.14 20.00 -2.38
CA TYR A 65 11.64 21.10 -1.55
C TYR A 65 12.78 20.65 -0.62
N ALA A 66 12.68 19.46 -0.02
CA ALA A 66 13.76 18.93 0.81
C ALA A 66 14.98 18.44 -0.01
N ALA A 67 14.75 18.01 -1.26
CA ALA A 67 15.82 17.64 -2.17
C ALA A 67 16.64 18.86 -2.63
N THR A 68 16.00 20.01 -2.84
CA THR A 68 16.67 21.25 -3.24
C THR A 68 17.37 21.96 -2.07
N ASN A 69 16.80 21.92 -0.86
CA ASN A 69 17.34 22.61 0.31
C ASN A 69 18.19 21.69 1.20
N ILE A 70 19.26 21.14 0.61
CA ILE A 70 20.13 20.13 1.25
C ILE A 70 20.69 20.58 2.62
N LYS A 71 20.92 21.90 2.80
CA LYS A 71 21.47 22.48 4.03
C LYS A 71 20.46 22.56 5.18
N GLU A 72 19.17 22.61 4.87
CA GLU A 72 18.10 22.76 5.87
C GLU A 72 17.61 21.43 6.43
N PHE A 73 17.80 20.34 5.67
CA PHE A 73 17.28 19.02 6.02
C PHE A 73 18.39 18.00 6.28
N SER A 74 18.33 17.36 7.46
CA SER A 74 19.20 16.24 7.78
C SER A 74 19.02 15.08 6.79
N LEU A 75 20.04 14.24 6.66
CA LEU A 75 20.01 13.05 5.80
C LEU A 75 18.81 12.15 6.13
N SER A 76 18.52 11.98 7.43
CA SER A 76 17.41 11.17 7.92
C SER A 76 16.05 11.72 7.47
N GLN A 77 15.84 13.03 7.53
CA GLN A 77 14.59 13.67 7.10
C GLN A 77 14.38 13.52 5.59
N ARG A 78 15.44 13.71 4.79
CA ARG A 78 15.37 13.52 3.34
C ARG A 78 15.03 12.09 2.96
N TYR A 79 15.64 11.11 3.64
CA TYR A 79 15.30 9.69 3.47
C TYR A 79 13.82 9.42 3.82
N GLN A 80 13.34 9.93 4.96
CA GLN A 80 11.93 9.77 5.36
C GLN A 80 10.96 10.39 4.34
N MET A 81 11.27 11.56 3.78
CA MET A 81 10.42 12.17 2.76
C MET A 81 10.41 11.39 1.44
N SER A 82 11.56 10.84 1.04
CA SER A 82 11.66 9.95 -0.13
C SER A 82 10.82 8.69 0.07
N GLU A 83 10.92 8.07 1.25
CA GLU A 83 10.16 6.87 1.59
C GLU A 83 8.66 7.17 1.65
N ASN A 84 8.25 8.26 2.30
CA ASN A 84 6.85 8.70 2.34
C ASN A 84 6.28 8.94 0.95
N TYR A 85 7.06 9.53 0.03
CA TYR A 85 6.63 9.71 -1.36
C TYR A 85 6.46 8.38 -2.09
N ARG A 86 7.39 7.43 -1.91
CA ARG A 86 7.27 6.07 -2.47
C ARG A 86 6.05 5.35 -1.91
N SER A 87 5.86 5.37 -0.59
CA SER A 87 4.71 4.75 0.07
C SER A 87 3.39 5.38 -0.38
N ALA A 88 3.33 6.71 -0.55
CA ALA A 88 2.13 7.38 -1.07
C ALA A 88 1.81 6.95 -2.51
N LYS A 89 2.80 6.78 -3.38
CA LYS A 89 2.60 6.25 -4.74
C LYS A 89 2.05 4.82 -4.72
N LEU A 90 2.64 3.95 -3.91
CA LEU A 90 2.17 2.57 -3.75
C LEU A 90 0.73 2.54 -3.21
N LEU A 91 0.47 3.27 -2.13
CA LEU A 91 -0.85 3.37 -1.52
C LEU A 91 -1.89 3.86 -2.52
N THR A 92 -1.55 4.84 -3.36
CA THR A 92 -2.45 5.32 -4.43
C THR A 92 -2.82 4.21 -5.39
N LYS A 93 -1.86 3.39 -5.85
CA LYS A 93 -2.14 2.25 -6.74
C LYS A 93 -3.02 1.21 -6.06
N VAL A 94 -2.76 0.91 -4.79
CA VAL A 94 -3.56 0.00 -3.96
C VAL A 94 -5.00 0.50 -3.82
N VAL A 95 -5.18 1.79 -3.50
CA VAL A 95 -6.49 2.42 -3.35
C VAL A 95 -7.25 2.48 -4.67
N TRP A 96 -6.57 2.76 -5.79
CA TRP A 96 -7.20 2.70 -7.11
C TRP A 96 -7.67 1.28 -7.47
N CYS A 97 -6.84 0.27 -7.19
CA CYS A 97 -7.24 -1.12 -7.38
C CYS A 97 -8.47 -1.45 -6.50
N PHE A 98 -8.43 -1.08 -5.21
CA PHE A 98 -9.55 -1.25 -4.28
C PHE A 98 -10.83 -0.62 -4.81
N GLY A 99 -10.75 0.66 -5.19
CA GLY A 99 -11.92 1.42 -5.58
C GLY A 99 -12.52 0.92 -6.88
N ILE A 100 -11.70 0.55 -7.87
CA ILE A 100 -12.21 0.00 -9.15
C ILE A 100 -12.93 -1.33 -8.90
N THR A 101 -12.32 -2.26 -8.16
CA THR A 101 -12.94 -3.57 -7.90
C THR A 101 -14.21 -3.45 -7.07
N THR A 102 -14.23 -2.55 -6.08
CA THR A 102 -15.40 -2.35 -5.22
C THR A 102 -16.53 -1.63 -5.96
N VAL A 103 -16.23 -0.64 -6.80
CA VAL A 103 -17.23 0.00 -7.66
C VAL A 103 -17.82 -1.01 -8.63
N LEU A 104 -16.99 -1.85 -9.25
CA LEU A 104 -17.46 -2.92 -10.12
C LEU A 104 -18.38 -3.90 -9.37
N ALA A 105 -17.99 -4.34 -8.18
CA ALA A 105 -18.81 -5.21 -7.34
C ALA A 105 -20.14 -4.55 -6.97
N GLY A 106 -20.14 -3.27 -6.60
CA GLY A 106 -21.35 -2.50 -6.29
C GLY A 106 -22.29 -2.37 -7.49
N VAL A 107 -21.76 -2.12 -8.69
CA VAL A 107 -22.55 -2.09 -9.94
C VAL A 107 -23.17 -3.46 -10.22
N LEU A 108 -22.39 -4.55 -10.13
CA LEU A 108 -22.89 -5.91 -10.31
C LEU A 108 -23.98 -6.25 -9.28
N PHE A 109 -23.81 -5.84 -8.02
CA PHE A 109 -24.80 -6.00 -6.97
C PHE A 109 -26.11 -5.27 -7.30
N VAL A 110 -26.05 -3.99 -7.70
CA VAL A 110 -27.25 -3.21 -8.06
C VAL A 110 -27.95 -3.84 -9.27
N LEU A 111 -27.20 -4.23 -10.31
CA LEU A 111 -27.76 -4.92 -11.48
C LEU A 111 -28.44 -6.24 -11.12
N SER A 112 -27.89 -6.97 -10.15
CA SER A 112 -28.49 -8.21 -9.65
C SER A 112 -29.86 -8.00 -9.00
N ARG A 113 -30.13 -6.80 -8.48
CA ARG A 113 -31.40 -6.44 -7.82
C ARG A 113 -32.40 -5.80 -8.77
N VAL A 114 -31.94 -4.99 -9.73
CA VAL A 114 -32.80 -4.23 -10.65
C VAL A 114 -33.29 -5.09 -11.82
N LEU A 115 -32.46 -6.01 -12.32
CA LEU A 115 -32.80 -6.81 -13.50
C LEU A 115 -33.80 -7.93 -13.16
N LYS A 116 -34.72 -8.19 -14.11
CA LYS A 116 -35.64 -9.32 -14.02
C LYS A 116 -34.89 -10.65 -14.19
N LYS A 117 -35.43 -11.73 -13.61
CA LYS A 117 -34.94 -13.09 -13.87
C LYS A 117 -35.06 -13.40 -15.37
N PRO A 118 -34.09 -14.11 -16.00
CA PRO A 118 -32.96 -14.84 -15.39
C PRO A 118 -31.68 -14.02 -15.18
N HIS A 119 -31.58 -12.81 -15.75
CA HIS A 119 -30.34 -12.04 -15.76
C HIS A 119 -29.83 -11.70 -14.36
N SER A 120 -30.71 -11.44 -13.40
CA SER A 120 -30.31 -11.21 -12.00
C SER A 120 -29.48 -12.33 -11.39
N LYS A 121 -29.76 -13.61 -11.71
CA LYS A 121 -28.97 -14.74 -11.19
C LYS A 121 -27.52 -14.69 -11.65
N ILE A 122 -27.29 -14.32 -12.92
CA ILE A 122 -25.94 -14.21 -13.47
C ILE A 122 -25.14 -13.18 -12.68
N PHE A 123 -25.73 -12.01 -12.40
CA PHE A 123 -25.06 -10.95 -11.64
C PHE A 123 -24.86 -11.31 -10.15
N GLN A 124 -25.74 -12.12 -9.55
CA GLN A 124 -25.54 -12.65 -8.19
C GLN A 124 -24.32 -13.56 -8.08
N GLU A 125 -24.02 -14.34 -9.12
CA GLU A 125 -22.83 -15.20 -9.16
C GLU A 125 -21.55 -14.40 -9.52
N LEU A 126 -21.69 -13.29 -10.26
CA LEU A 126 -20.55 -12.50 -10.73
C LEU A 126 -20.05 -11.45 -9.73
N TYR A 127 -20.91 -10.85 -8.90
CA TYR A 127 -20.49 -9.76 -8.00
C TYR A 127 -19.39 -10.12 -6.98
N PRO A 128 -19.17 -11.39 -6.57
CA PRO A 128 -18.05 -11.75 -5.70
C PRO A 128 -16.69 -11.79 -6.41
N LEU A 129 -16.66 -11.98 -7.75
CA LEU A 129 -15.43 -12.13 -8.52
C LEU A 129 -14.45 -10.95 -8.40
N PRO A 130 -14.88 -9.67 -8.41
CA PRO A 130 -14.00 -8.54 -8.18
C PRO A 130 -13.19 -8.62 -6.88
N PHE A 131 -13.77 -9.15 -5.79
CA PHE A 131 -13.06 -9.32 -4.51
C PHE A 131 -12.00 -10.42 -4.58
N LEU A 132 -12.25 -11.50 -5.32
CA LEU A 132 -11.26 -12.55 -5.58
C LEU A 132 -10.10 -12.02 -6.45
N ILE A 133 -10.43 -11.24 -7.48
CA ILE A 133 -9.41 -10.60 -8.32
C ILE A 133 -8.56 -9.64 -7.47
N GLN A 134 -9.19 -8.88 -6.58
CA GLN A 134 -8.53 -7.96 -5.67
C GLN A 134 -7.55 -8.66 -4.72
N SER A 135 -7.93 -9.81 -4.14
CA SER A 135 -7.04 -10.57 -3.24
C SER A 135 -5.80 -11.14 -3.94
N LEU A 136 -5.89 -11.38 -5.27
CA LEU A 136 -4.75 -11.79 -6.10
C LEU A 136 -3.88 -10.60 -6.53
N ILE A 137 -4.49 -9.46 -6.87
CA ILE A 137 -3.75 -8.29 -7.38
C ILE A 137 -2.94 -7.61 -6.28
N TYR A 138 -3.44 -7.53 -5.04
CA TYR A 138 -2.71 -6.86 -3.95
C TYR A 138 -1.30 -7.37 -3.68
N PRO A 139 -1.09 -8.67 -3.43
CA PRO A 139 0.26 -9.17 -3.19
C PRO A 139 1.16 -8.93 -4.41
N LEU A 140 0.63 -9.01 -5.64
CA LEU A 140 1.39 -8.70 -6.85
C LEU A 140 1.81 -7.23 -6.90
N LEU A 141 0.90 -6.29 -6.57
CA LEU A 141 1.22 -4.86 -6.50
C LEU A 141 2.29 -4.57 -5.44
N VAL A 142 2.14 -5.16 -4.24
CA VAL A 142 3.12 -4.99 -3.16
C VAL A 142 4.48 -5.54 -3.57
N MET A 143 4.54 -6.74 -4.16
CA MET A 143 5.79 -7.32 -4.64
C MET A 143 6.44 -6.51 -5.77
N TYR A 144 5.65 -5.91 -6.64
CA TYR A 144 6.16 -5.13 -7.78
C TYR A 144 6.70 -3.76 -7.34
N TYR A 145 6.00 -3.08 -6.43
CA TYR A 145 6.31 -1.69 -6.07
C TYR A 145 7.12 -1.53 -4.78
N GLU A 146 7.13 -2.52 -3.88
CA GLU A 146 7.90 -2.45 -2.63
C GLU A 146 9.24 -3.22 -2.77
N PRO A 147 10.36 -2.50 -3.00
CA PRO A 147 11.64 -3.14 -3.26
C PRO A 147 12.11 -3.99 -2.09
N LYS A 148 11.76 -3.62 -0.85
CA LYS A 148 12.11 -4.39 0.37
C LYS A 148 11.51 -5.79 0.37
N VAL A 149 10.28 -5.95 -0.13
CA VAL A 149 9.62 -7.26 -0.22
C VAL A 149 10.29 -8.11 -1.30
N ARG A 150 10.61 -7.50 -2.45
CA ARG A 150 11.35 -8.16 -3.53
C ARG A 150 12.75 -8.58 -3.08
N GLU A 151 13.46 -7.69 -2.40
CA GLU A 151 14.78 -7.95 -1.81
C GLU A 151 14.70 -9.03 -0.75
N PHE A 152 13.68 -9.03 0.10
CA PHE A 152 13.47 -10.11 1.07
C PHE A 152 13.27 -11.47 0.38
N ILE A 153 12.49 -11.55 -0.69
CA ILE A 153 12.28 -12.79 -1.46
C ILE A 153 13.58 -13.22 -2.15
N ILE A 154 14.35 -12.29 -2.74
CA ILE A 154 15.64 -12.57 -3.37
C ILE A 154 16.65 -13.01 -2.31
N CYS A 155 16.73 -12.32 -1.17
CA CYS A 155 17.58 -12.66 -0.05
C CYS A 155 17.22 -14.02 0.52
N GLN A 156 15.93 -14.36 0.69
CA GLN A 156 15.52 -15.71 1.08
C GLN A 156 16.04 -16.77 0.09
N LYS A 157 15.87 -16.53 -1.21
CA LYS A 157 16.41 -17.39 -2.27
C LYS A 157 17.94 -17.45 -2.26
N ALA A 158 18.61 -16.37 -1.87
CA ALA A 158 20.06 -16.26 -1.75
C ALA A 158 20.59 -16.78 -0.41
N THR A 159 19.81 -16.87 0.68
CA THR A 159 20.25 -17.57 1.90
C THR A 159 20.43 -19.06 1.66
N ASN A 160 19.78 -19.61 0.63
CA ASN A 160 20.08 -20.96 0.12
C ASN A 160 21.35 -21.01 -0.76
N ARG A 161 22.04 -19.88 -1.00
CA ARG A 161 23.28 -19.76 -1.77
C ARG A 161 24.19 -18.70 -1.15
N ILE A 162 25.10 -19.10 -0.26
CA ILE A 162 26.13 -18.27 0.41
C ILE A 162 26.48 -17.00 -0.41
N PHE A 163 25.87 -15.86 -0.06
CA PHE A 163 26.09 -14.61 -0.77
C PHE A 163 27.36 -13.97 -0.25
N ILE A 164 28.42 -14.04 -1.05
CA ILE A 164 29.69 -13.36 -0.76
C ILE A 164 29.60 -11.97 -1.39
N ALA A 165 29.38 -10.95 -0.55
CA ALA A 165 29.39 -9.56 -1.01
C ALA A 165 30.73 -9.26 -1.72
N LYS A 166 30.72 -8.53 -2.83
CA LYS A 166 31.94 -8.11 -3.55
C LYS A 166 32.01 -6.59 -3.60
N SER A 167 33.20 -6.04 -3.42
CA SER A 167 33.50 -4.63 -3.60
C SER A 167 33.40 -4.22 -5.07
N ILE A 168 33.42 -2.90 -5.32
CA ILE A 168 33.43 -2.33 -6.68
C ILE A 168 34.67 -2.79 -7.48
N THR A 169 35.76 -3.15 -6.80
CA THR A 169 36.97 -3.72 -7.39
C THR A 169 36.91 -5.24 -7.56
N GLY A 170 35.78 -5.88 -7.23
CA GLY A 170 35.55 -7.32 -7.39
C GLY A 170 36.08 -8.20 -6.27
N GLN A 171 36.73 -7.63 -5.24
CA GLN A 171 37.20 -8.38 -4.08
C GLN A 171 36.05 -8.76 -3.15
N ASN A 172 36.07 -9.98 -2.61
CA ASN A 172 35.09 -10.44 -1.64
C ASN A 172 35.13 -9.57 -0.37
N LEU A 173 34.05 -8.85 -0.11
CA LEU A 173 33.78 -8.17 1.15
C LEU A 173 33.34 -9.24 2.16
N VAL A 174 34.32 -9.77 2.89
CA VAL A 174 34.04 -10.49 4.13
C VAL A 174 33.63 -9.42 5.14
N ILE A 175 32.32 -9.18 5.26
CA ILE A 175 31.79 -8.38 6.38
C ILE A 175 31.85 -9.31 7.59
N SER A 176 32.94 -9.22 8.34
CA SER A 176 33.07 -9.92 9.61
C SER A 176 31.93 -9.48 10.54
N ASN A 177 31.29 -10.43 11.22
CA ASN A 177 30.19 -10.17 12.15
C ASN A 177 30.63 -9.43 13.44
N THR A 178 31.89 -9.01 13.55
CA THR A 178 32.38 -8.23 14.68
C THR A 178 31.94 -6.77 14.53
N ASP A 179 31.23 -6.25 15.54
CA ASP A 179 30.63 -4.91 15.53
C ASP A 179 31.63 -3.79 15.19
N GLU A 180 32.89 -3.92 15.62
CA GLU A 180 33.98 -2.95 15.33
C GLU A 180 34.25 -2.76 13.84
N GLN A 181 34.30 -3.85 13.06
CA GLN A 181 34.61 -3.75 11.63
C GLN A 181 33.43 -3.21 10.83
N ARG A 182 32.20 -3.51 11.28
CA ARG A 182 30.98 -2.91 10.73
C ARG A 182 30.96 -1.39 10.98
N GLU A 183 31.35 -0.96 12.17
CA GLU A 183 31.43 0.46 12.51
C GLU A 183 32.50 1.19 11.69
N ALA A 184 33.68 0.58 11.52
CA ALA A 184 34.74 1.12 10.67
C ALA A 184 34.33 1.24 9.19
N TYR A 185 33.56 0.28 8.66
CA TYR A 185 33.02 0.35 7.30
C TYR A 185 32.05 1.52 7.13
N PHE A 186 31.06 1.66 8.04
CA PHE A 186 30.09 2.76 7.96
C PHE A 186 30.68 4.13 8.31
N HIS A 187 31.79 4.17 9.05
CA HIS A 187 32.56 5.38 9.26
C HIS A 187 33.27 5.82 7.98
N SER A 188 33.99 4.91 7.32
CA SER A 188 34.66 5.14 6.03
C SER A 188 33.67 5.57 4.95
N TYR A 189 32.50 4.94 4.90
CA TYR A 189 31.42 5.30 3.98
C TYR A 189 30.88 6.71 4.26
N ARG A 190 30.76 7.12 5.53
CA ARG A 190 30.34 8.48 5.88
C ARG A 190 31.35 9.54 5.44
N GLN A 191 32.64 9.27 5.55
CA GLN A 191 33.69 10.20 5.11
C GLN A 191 33.80 10.33 3.60
N ALA A 192 33.55 9.25 2.84
CA ALA A 192 33.61 9.30 1.38
C ALA A 192 32.45 10.08 0.73
N TRP A 193 31.38 10.35 1.50
CA TRP A 193 30.14 10.99 1.02
C TRP A 193 29.82 12.32 1.72
N SER A 194 30.73 12.82 2.56
CA SER A 194 30.73 14.17 3.12
C SER A 194 31.55 15.12 2.26
#